data_AF-A0A8B6H7L1-F1
#
_entry.id   AF-A0A8B6H7L1-F1
#
_cell.length_a   1.000
_cell.length_b   1.000
_cell.length_c   1.000
_cell.angle_alpha   90.00
_cell.angle_beta   90.00
_cell.angle_gamma   90.00
#
_symmetry.space_group_name_H-M   'P 1'
#
loop_
_entity.id
_entity.type
_entity.pdbx_description
1 polymer ?
#
loop_
_entity_poly.entity_id
_entity_poly.type
_entity_poly.pdbx_seq_one_letter_code
_entity_poly.pdbx_strand_id
1 'polypeptide(L)'
;MVWFIGRRYLRYIHPVILRRSVSTLSPLTQSFNAKPSKKFNLNLRKGQSGLFLIPELSSHEGFYLLQQQVENEIDDLVKETTSTNRKRKIVQIFDQMSDSICRVADM
;
A
#
# COMPACT_ATOMS: atom_id res chain seq x y z
N MET A 1 12.31 64.93 32.36
CA MET A 1 12.62 65.56 33.66
C MET A 1 11.91 64.74 34.72
N VAL A 2 12.69 63.88 35.41
CA VAL A 2 12.60 63.36 36.81
C VAL A 2 11.22 62.91 37.36
N TRP A 3 10.98 61.78 38.04
CA TRP A 3 11.69 60.92 39.03
C TRP A 3 10.99 59.52 39.02
N PHE A 4 11.68 58.37 38.96
CA PHE A 4 12.28 57.57 40.06
C PHE A 4 11.33 56.84 41.04
N ILE A 5 11.53 55.51 41.15
CA ILE A 5 11.35 54.61 42.33
C ILE A 5 9.92 54.45 42.88
N GLY A 6 9.32 53.27 43.05
CA GLY A 6 9.84 51.93 43.26
C GLY A 6 9.03 51.29 44.39
N ARG A 7 8.77 49.98 44.32
CA ARG A 7 8.83 48.99 45.42
C ARG A 7 8.03 47.74 45.09
N ARG A 8 8.77 46.63 45.12
CA ARG A 8 8.34 45.25 45.10
C ARG A 8 7.25 45.00 46.15
N TYR A 9 6.18 44.36 45.74
CA TYR A 9 5.47 43.40 46.60
C TYR A 9 5.19 42.14 45.76
N LEU A 10 6.22 41.32 45.58
CA LEU A 10 6.01 39.94 45.14
C LEU A 10 5.43 39.18 46.33
N ARG A 11 4.10 39.04 46.36
CA ARG A 11 3.42 38.09 47.24
C ARG A 11 3.86 36.69 46.79
N TYR A 12 4.73 36.05 47.57
CA TYR A 12 5.02 34.63 47.43
C TYR A 12 3.75 33.84 47.78
N ILE A 13 3.02 33.42 46.75
CA ILE A 13 1.92 32.46 46.89
C ILE A 13 2.59 31.08 46.89
N HIS A 14 2.58 30.39 48.03
CA HIS A 14 2.93 28.96 48.08
C HIS A 14 1.98 28.21 47.13
N PRO A 15 2.49 27.45 46.14
CA PRO A 15 1.63 26.62 45.31
C PRO A 15 1.10 25.49 46.20
N VAL A 16 -0.15 25.64 46.66
CA VAL A 16 -0.93 24.49 47.11
C VAL A 16 -1.12 23.60 45.89
N ILE A 17 -0.43 22.46 45.85
CA ILE A 17 -0.62 21.46 44.81
C ILE A 17 -1.99 20.81 45.05
N LEU A 18 -3.04 21.45 44.55
CA LEU A 18 -4.35 20.85 44.39
C LEU A 18 -4.23 19.78 43.31
N ARG A 19 -4.06 18.51 43.72
CA ARG A 19 -4.21 17.37 42.83
C ARG A 19 -5.67 17.33 42.38
N ARG A 20 -5.95 17.85 41.18
CA ARG A 20 -7.26 17.66 40.53
C ARG A 20 -7.44 16.16 40.26
N SER A 21 -8.52 15.59 40.78
CA SER A 21 -8.97 14.26 40.38
C SER A 21 -9.44 14.37 38.92
N VAL A 22 -8.68 13.78 38.01
CA VAL A 22 -9.05 13.67 36.60
C VAL A 22 -9.51 12.25 36.36
N SER A 23 -10.62 12.09 35.65
CA SER A 23 -11.02 10.79 35.11
C SER A 23 -9.99 10.36 34.07
N THR A 24 -9.05 9.49 34.46
CA THR A 24 -8.18 8.83 33.48
C THR A 24 -9.02 7.81 32.72
N LEU A 25 -8.80 7.70 31.41
CA LEU A 25 -9.44 6.67 30.60
C LEU A 25 -9.16 5.29 31.20
N SER A 26 -10.15 4.39 31.14
CA SER A 26 -9.93 3.01 31.55
C SER A 26 -8.79 2.39 30.73
N PRO A 27 -8.08 1.36 31.24
CA PRO A 27 -7.02 0.69 30.48
C PRO A 27 -7.48 0.22 29.09
N LEU A 28 -8.73 -0.22 28.99
CA LEU A 28 -9.37 -0.59 27.72
C LEU A 28 -9.57 0.62 26.81
N THR A 29 -10.10 1.72 27.33
CA THR A 29 -10.33 2.94 26.54
C THR A 29 -9.01 3.57 26.11
N GLN A 30 -7.94 3.40 26.89
CA GLN A 30 -6.60 3.87 26.54
C GLN A 30 -5.97 3.04 25.41
N SER A 31 -6.25 1.74 25.31
CA SER A 31 -5.71 0.91 24.21
C SER A 31 -6.33 1.26 22.85
N PHE A 32 -7.62 1.59 22.81
CA PHE A 32 -8.30 2.04 21.59
C PHE A 32 -7.91 3.46 21.17
N ASN A 33 -7.66 4.36 22.12
CA ASN A 33 -7.27 5.74 21.85
C ASN A 33 -5.75 5.94 21.74
N ALA A 34 -4.96 4.89 21.96
CA ALA A 34 -3.52 4.94 21.78
C ALA A 34 -3.22 5.26 20.31
N LYS A 35 -2.46 6.33 20.06
CA LYS A 35 -1.98 6.66 18.72
C LYS A 35 -1.25 5.42 18.19
N PRO A 36 -1.67 4.84 17.04
CA PRO A 36 -1.00 3.68 16.49
C PRO A 36 0.48 4.04 16.33
N SER A 37 1.36 3.31 17.01
CA SER A 37 2.79 3.46 16.80
C SER A 37 3.01 3.27 15.31
N LYS A 38 3.79 4.16 14.69
CA LYS A 38 4.20 3.99 13.30
C LYS A 38 4.95 2.66 13.25
N LYS A 39 4.26 1.58 12.90
CA LYS A 39 4.89 0.35 12.45
C LYS A 39 5.63 0.79 11.20
N PHE A 40 6.92 1.07 11.34
CA PHE A 40 7.80 1.07 10.20
C PHE A 40 7.65 -0.32 9.61
N ASN A 41 6.84 -0.45 8.56
CA ASN A 41 6.72 -1.66 7.77
C ASN A 41 8.08 -1.85 7.10
N LEU A 42 9.03 -2.40 7.86
CA LEU A 42 10.36 -2.76 7.39
C LEU A 42 10.31 -3.93 6.40
N ASN A 43 9.12 -4.49 6.14
CA ASN A 43 8.84 -5.39 5.02
C ASN A 43 8.58 -4.66 3.68
N LEU A 44 8.75 -3.34 3.60
CA LEU A 44 8.84 -2.64 2.31
C LEU A 44 10.25 -2.73 1.70
N ARG A 45 11.18 -3.47 2.33
CA ARG A 45 12.50 -3.72 1.76
C ARG A 45 12.49 -4.88 0.75
N LYS A 46 12.66 -4.48 -0.51
CA LYS A 46 13.81 -4.90 -1.34
C LYS A 46 13.78 -6.32 -1.90
N GLY A 47 12.74 -6.65 -2.65
CA GLY A 47 12.92 -7.34 -3.93
C GLY A 47 12.52 -6.34 -5.01
N GLN A 48 13.30 -6.18 -6.07
CA GLN A 48 12.94 -5.35 -7.22
C GLN A 48 11.80 -6.04 -7.98
N SER A 49 10.60 -6.09 -7.41
CA SER A 49 9.42 -6.57 -8.12
C SER A 49 8.76 -5.33 -8.74
N GLY A 50 8.60 -5.31 -10.05
CA GLY A 50 7.95 -4.22 -10.78
C GLY A 50 6.46 -4.10 -10.43
N LEU A 51 5.73 -3.31 -11.22
CA LEU A 51 4.28 -3.11 -11.03
C LEU A 51 3.56 -4.47 -10.90
N PHE A 52 2.55 -4.54 -10.04
CA PHE A 52 1.81 -5.79 -9.76
C PHE A 52 2.66 -6.96 -9.23
N LEU A 53 3.84 -6.70 -8.67
CA LEU A 53 4.83 -7.71 -8.24
C LEU A 53 5.44 -8.51 -9.42
N ILE A 54 5.32 -7.98 -10.64
CA ILE A 54 5.90 -8.56 -11.86
C ILE A 54 7.26 -7.90 -12.09
N PRO A 55 8.39 -8.61 -11.97
CA PRO A 55 9.75 -8.03 -12.09
C PRO A 55 10.00 -7.34 -13.44
N GLU A 56 9.37 -7.83 -14.49
CA GLU A 56 9.42 -7.27 -15.85
C GLU A 56 8.81 -5.86 -15.90
N LEU A 57 7.78 -5.58 -15.09
CA LEU A 57 7.12 -4.26 -15.00
C LEU A 57 7.90 -3.25 -14.14
N SER A 58 9.22 -3.35 -14.12
CA SER A 58 10.10 -2.36 -13.50
C SER A 58 10.40 -1.18 -14.43
N SER A 59 10.20 -1.35 -15.74
CA SER A 59 10.31 -0.33 -16.78
C SER A 59 9.13 -0.43 -17.76
N HIS A 60 8.93 0.60 -18.58
CA HIS A 60 7.89 0.57 -19.62
C HIS A 60 8.12 -0.53 -20.67
N GLU A 61 9.36 -1.00 -20.83
CA GLU A 61 9.72 -2.07 -21.76
C GLU A 61 9.07 -3.40 -21.37
N GLY A 62 8.84 -3.61 -20.07
CA GLY A 62 8.17 -4.80 -19.55
C GLY A 62 6.76 -5.00 -20.10
N PHE A 63 6.01 -3.92 -20.34
CA PHE A 63 4.67 -4.01 -20.91
C PHE A 63 4.70 -4.56 -22.35
N TYR A 64 5.68 -4.13 -23.15
CA TYR A 64 5.86 -4.65 -24.51
C TYR A 64 6.30 -6.12 -24.52
N LEU A 65 7.13 -6.53 -23.56
CA LEU A 65 7.50 -7.93 -23.41
C LEU A 65 6.29 -8.81 -23.08
N LEU A 66 5.46 -8.38 -22.12
CA LEU A 66 4.25 -9.10 -21.74
C LEU A 66 3.23 -9.16 -22.88
N GLN A 67 3.07 -8.06 -23.63
CA GLN A 67 2.24 -8.04 -24.83
C GLN A 67 2.73 -9.05 -25.86
N GLN A 68 4.03 -9.06 -26.19
CA GLN A 68 4.57 -10.01 -27.16
C GLN A 68 4.46 -11.46 -26.69
N GLN A 69 4.58 -11.72 -25.38
CA GLN A 69 4.36 -13.06 -24.84
C GLN A 69 2.93 -13.53 -25.06
N VAL A 70 1.94 -12.66 -24.81
CA VAL A 70 0.53 -12.97 -25.06
C VAL A 70 0.24 -13.11 -26.55
N GLU A 71 0.83 -12.29 -27.42
CA GLU A 71 0.69 -12.44 -28.88
C GLU A 71 1.17 -13.82 -29.35
N ASN A 72 2.35 -14.27 -28.88
CA ASN A 72 2.86 -15.60 -29.20
C ASN A 72 1.97 -16.73 -28.65
N GLU A 73 1.46 -16.58 -27.43
CA GLU A 73 0.54 -17.57 -26.84
C GLU A 73 -0.77 -17.66 -27.65
N ILE A 74 -1.35 -16.52 -28.02
CA ILE A 74 -2.57 -16.46 -28.84
C ILE A 74 -2.33 -17.12 -30.20
N ASP A 75 -1.21 -16.84 -30.87
CA ASP A 75 -0.87 -17.46 -32.15
C ASP A 75 -0.83 -18.99 -32.06
N ASP A 76 -0.25 -19.53 -30.99
CA ASP A 76 -0.21 -20.98 -30.78
C ASP A 76 -1.59 -21.55 -30.46
N LEU A 77 -2.42 -20.85 -29.69
CA LEU A 77 -3.81 -21.23 -29.42
C LEU A 77 -4.67 -21.17 -30.70
N VAL A 78 -4.41 -20.23 -31.60
CA VAL A 78 -5.07 -20.12 -32.91
C VAL A 78 -4.66 -21.29 -33.82
N LYS A 79 -3.36 -21.64 -33.86
CA LYS A 79 -2.88 -22.83 -34.56
C LYS A 79 -3.53 -24.11 -34.02
N GLU A 80 -3.68 -24.22 -32.70
CA GLU A 80 -4.38 -25.36 -32.10
C GLU A 80 -5.87 -25.40 -32.47
N THR A 81 -6.52 -24.23 -32.44
CA THR A 81 -7.94 -24.09 -32.77
C THR A 81 -8.25 -24.49 -34.22
N THR A 82 -7.36 -24.13 -35.14
CA THR A 82 -7.47 -24.41 -36.57
C THR A 82 -6.97 -25.79 -36.97
N SER A 83 -6.26 -26.50 -36.08
CA SER A 83 -5.78 -27.85 -36.32
C SER A 83 -6.90 -28.89 -36.35
N THR A 84 -6.85 -29.78 -37.34
CA THR A 84 -7.76 -30.93 -37.45
C THR A 84 -7.52 -32.00 -36.37
N ASN A 85 -6.33 -32.03 -35.78
CA ASN A 85 -5.94 -32.97 -34.73
C ASN A 85 -5.99 -32.34 -33.32
N ARG A 86 -6.86 -31.33 -33.13
CA ARG A 86 -7.05 -30.66 -31.83
C ARG A 86 -7.45 -31.66 -30.74
N LYS A 87 -6.72 -31.64 -29.62
CA LYS A 87 -6.93 -32.53 -28.48
C LYS A 87 -7.90 -31.96 -27.43
N ARG A 88 -7.85 -30.64 -27.19
CA ARG A 88 -8.66 -29.97 -26.15
C ARG A 88 -10.01 -29.53 -26.68
N LYS A 89 -11.00 -29.31 -25.81
CA LYS A 89 -12.30 -28.76 -26.24
C LYS A 89 -12.14 -27.30 -26.66
N ILE A 90 -12.89 -26.89 -27.69
CA ILE A 90 -12.82 -25.52 -28.22
C ILE A 90 -13.04 -24.46 -27.14
N VAL A 91 -14.01 -24.68 -26.26
CA VAL A 91 -14.32 -23.79 -25.13
C VAL A 91 -13.12 -23.59 -24.20
N GLN A 92 -12.32 -24.63 -23.95
CA GLN A 92 -11.13 -24.53 -23.09
C GLN A 92 -10.04 -23.67 -23.72
N ILE A 93 -9.91 -23.72 -25.05
CA ILE A 93 -8.94 -22.89 -25.76
C ILE A 93 -9.40 -21.43 -25.75
N PHE A 94 -10.68 -21.18 -25.99
CA PHE A 94 -11.25 -19.83 -25.91
C PHE A 94 -11.15 -19.23 -24.51
N ASP A 95 -11.39 -20.02 -23.47
CA ASP A 95 -11.23 -19.61 -22.06
C ASP A 95 -9.79 -19.17 -21.79
N GLN A 96 -8.81 -19.97 -22.23
CA GLN A 96 -7.39 -19.63 -22.12
C GLN A 96 -7.04 -18.36 -22.93
N MET A 97 -7.53 -18.23 -24.16
CA MET A 97 -7.32 -17.03 -24.96
C MET A 97 -7.85 -15.78 -24.26
N SER A 98 -9.07 -15.84 -23.70
CA SER A 98 -9.63 -14.70 -22.96
C SER A 98 -8.85 -14.38 -21.70
N ASP A 99 -8.40 -15.40 -20.96
CA ASP A 99 -7.57 -15.21 -19.76
C ASP A 99 -6.26 -14.48 -20.09
N SER A 100 -5.57 -14.90 -21.15
CA SER A 100 -4.29 -14.29 -21.54
C SER A 100 -4.47 -12.83 -22.00
N ILE A 101 -5.52 -12.53 -22.77
CA ILE A 101 -5.81 -11.17 -23.21
C ILE A 101 -6.24 -10.27 -22.04
N CYS A 102 -7.14 -10.74 -21.18
CA CYS A 102 -7.62 -9.97 -20.03
C CYS A 102 -6.48 -9.59 -19.08
N ARG A 103 -5.52 -10.50 -18.86
CA ARG A 103 -4.34 -10.19 -18.03
C ARG A 103 -3.55 -9.01 -18.55
N VAL A 104 -3.41 -8.85 -19.87
CA VAL A 104 -2.72 -7.69 -20.47
C VAL A 104 -3.61 -6.46 -20.50
N ALA A 105 -4.90 -6.62 -20.70
CA ALA A 105 -5.85 -5.50 -20.69
C ALA A 105 -6.05 -4.87 -19.30
N ASP A 106 -5.93 -5.67 -18.24
CA ASP A 106 -6.04 -5.22 -16.85
C ASP A 106 -4.77 -4.52 -16.34
N MET A 107 -3.62 -4.71 -17.02
CA MET A 107 -2.34 -4.07 -16.70
C MET A 107 -2.24 -2.65 -17.26
#